data_AF-A0A0B7N1J5-F1
#
_entry.id   AF-A0A0B7N1J5-F1
#
_cell.length_a   1.000
_cell.length_b   1.000
_cell.length_c   1.000
_cell.angle_alpha   90.00
_cell.angle_beta   90.00
_cell.angle_gamma   90.00
#
_symmetry.space_group_name_H-M   'P 1'
#
loop_
_entity.id
_entity.type
_entity.pdbx_description
1 polymer ?
#
loop_
_entity_poly.entity_id
_entity_poly.type
_entity_poly.pdbx_seq_one_letter_code
_entity_poly.pdbx_strand_id
1 'polypeptide(L)'
;MVPKVEGYSHCVSAACVTTATTYNNNIVECFEARLKAYILYNIKKKFEEPDSTILRKIVHQYCYQHICGGSPEWPEDIPELYNEKKQEIDEICQELIIIDIPRPVTLQSLAASPGSYIPMLATLLQKNEQENIRIATNRLDETPPRLFPLSPIPSTKWRFIDVNANALAAFSR
;
A
#
# COMPACT_ATOMS: atom_id res chain seq x y z
N MET A 1 29.80 -4.57 39.00
CA MET A 1 28.70 -5.45 38.55
C MET A 1 27.61 -4.55 38.00
N VAL A 2 27.22 -4.71 36.73
CA VAL A 2 26.09 -3.96 36.15
C VAL A 2 24.80 -4.47 36.80
N PRO A 3 23.93 -3.62 37.36
CA PRO A 3 22.70 -4.09 37.97
C PRO A 3 21.81 -4.72 36.89
N LYS A 4 21.43 -5.99 37.09
CA LYS A 4 20.48 -6.71 36.24
C LYS A 4 19.09 -6.14 36.53
N VAL A 5 18.59 -5.27 35.66
CA VAL A 5 17.23 -4.74 35.74
C VAL A 5 16.28 -5.86 35.31
N GLU A 6 15.58 -6.46 36.26
CA GLU A 6 14.50 -7.42 35.99
C GLU A 6 13.42 -6.74 35.15
N GLY A 7 12.88 -7.42 34.14
CA GLY A 7 11.83 -6.84 33.27
C GLY A 7 12.31 -6.12 32.00
N TYR A 8 13.60 -5.81 31.85
CA TYR A 8 14.14 -5.20 30.62
C TYR A 8 13.82 -6.03 29.35
N SER A 9 13.93 -7.37 29.46
CA SER A 9 13.55 -8.30 28.40
C SER A 9 12.07 -8.20 28.00
N HIS A 10 11.18 -7.94 28.97
CA HIS A 10 9.74 -7.80 28.71
C HIS A 10 9.45 -6.48 27.99
N CYS A 11 10.10 -5.38 28.40
CA CYS A 11 9.98 -4.09 27.72
C CYS A 11 10.46 -4.16 26.27
N VAL A 12 11.61 -4.79 26.02
CA VAL A 12 12.14 -5.01 24.66
C VAL A 12 11.18 -5.88 23.84
N SER A 13 10.69 -6.98 24.41
CA SER A 13 9.75 -7.88 23.72
C SER A 13 8.44 -7.17 23.37
N ALA A 14 7.88 -6.38 24.30
CA ALA A 14 6.66 -5.61 24.06
C ALA A 14 6.85 -4.54 22.98
N ALA A 15 8.00 -3.85 22.98
CA ALA A 15 8.35 -2.91 21.93
C ALA A 15 8.46 -3.60 20.56
N CYS A 16 9.15 -4.75 20.48
CA CYS A 16 9.26 -5.54 19.26
C CYS A 16 7.89 -5.99 18.73
N VAL A 17 7.01 -6.49 19.60
CA VAL A 17 5.63 -6.87 19.23
C VAL A 17 4.85 -5.66 18.73
N THR A 18 4.91 -4.54 19.43
CA THR A 18 4.23 -3.29 19.02
C THR A 18 4.71 -2.82 17.66
N THR A 19 6.01 -2.83 17.42
CA THR A 19 6.59 -2.47 16.13
C THR A 19 6.13 -3.44 15.05
N ALA A 20 6.27 -4.75 15.25
CA ALA A 20 5.86 -5.76 14.27
C ALA A 20 4.37 -5.62 13.89
N THR A 21 3.49 -5.46 14.88
CA THR A 21 2.06 -5.23 14.67
C THR A 21 1.81 -3.93 13.90
N THR A 22 2.51 -2.85 14.24
CA THR A 22 2.35 -1.55 13.54
C THR A 22 2.74 -1.65 12.06
N TYR A 23 3.83 -2.35 11.75
CA TYR A 23 4.26 -2.58 10.37
C TYR A 23 3.27 -3.47 9.61
N ASN A 24 2.79 -4.54 10.25
CA ASN A 24 1.78 -5.41 9.67
C ASN A 24 0.51 -4.63 9.31
N ASN A 25 -0.06 -3.90 10.28
CA ASN A 25 -1.27 -3.11 10.09
C ASN A 25 -1.09 -2.07 8.99
N ASN A 26 0.06 -1.37 8.94
CA ASN A 26 0.32 -0.38 7.89
C ASN A 26 0.28 -1.00 6.47
N ILE A 27 0.79 -2.22 6.29
CA ILE A 27 0.72 -2.90 4.99
C ILE A 27 -0.71 -3.37 4.72
N VAL A 28 -1.30 -4.12 5.65
CA VAL A 28 -2.63 -4.73 5.50
C VAL A 28 -3.71 -3.68 5.23
N GLU A 29 -3.73 -2.60 6.01
CA GLU A 29 -4.76 -1.56 5.92
C GLU A 29 -4.58 -0.65 4.70
N CYS A 30 -3.35 -0.47 4.23
CA CYS A 30 -3.07 0.49 3.14
C CYS A 30 -2.86 -0.14 1.77
N PHE A 31 -2.64 -1.45 1.67
CA PHE A 31 -2.26 -2.10 0.41
C PHE A 31 -3.26 -1.81 -0.71
N GLU A 32 -4.54 -2.08 -0.46
CA GLU A 32 -5.61 -1.87 -1.44
C GLU A 32 -5.71 -0.41 -1.88
N ALA A 33 -5.72 0.52 -0.91
CA ALA A 33 -5.83 1.95 -1.21
C ALA A 33 -4.64 2.46 -2.04
N ARG A 34 -3.42 2.00 -1.75
CA ARG A 34 -2.20 2.39 -2.48
C ARG A 34 -2.18 1.82 -3.89
N LEU A 35 -2.53 0.54 -4.05
CA LEU A 35 -2.61 -0.10 -5.36
C LEU A 35 -3.67 0.56 -6.24
N LYS A 36 -4.89 0.77 -5.72
CA LYS A 36 -5.95 1.46 -6.46
C LYS A 36 -5.58 2.89 -6.82
N ALA A 37 -4.93 3.64 -5.93
CA ALA A 37 -4.50 5.00 -6.21
C ALA A 37 -3.46 5.04 -7.34
N TYR A 38 -2.51 4.11 -7.35
CA TYR A 38 -1.53 3.96 -8.42
C TYR A 38 -2.20 3.66 -9.77
N ILE A 39 -3.07 2.65 -9.81
CA ILE A 39 -3.76 2.26 -11.05
C ILE A 39 -4.62 3.42 -11.56
N LEU A 40 -5.40 4.05 -10.68
CA LEU A 40 -6.26 5.18 -11.03
C LEU A 40 -5.45 6.33 -11.64
N TYR A 41 -4.28 6.65 -11.07
CA TYR A 41 -3.39 7.67 -11.62
C TYR A 41 -2.94 7.33 -13.05
N ASN A 42 -2.46 6.11 -13.28
CA ASN A 42 -1.95 5.70 -14.58
C ASN A 42 -3.06 5.61 -15.65
N ILE A 43 -4.24 5.12 -15.27
CA ILE A 43 -5.39 5.07 -16.18
C ILE A 43 -5.84 6.49 -16.52
N LYS A 44 -5.93 7.41 -15.56
CA LYS A 44 -6.33 8.80 -15.80
C LYS A 44 -5.49 9.49 -16.88
N LYS A 45 -4.18 9.20 -16.95
CA LYS A 45 -3.28 9.75 -17.96
C LYS A 45 -3.59 9.30 -19.39
N LYS A 46 -4.42 8.28 -19.58
CA LYS A 46 -4.82 7.76 -20.89
C LYS A 46 -6.04 8.47 -21.49
N PHE A 47 -6.65 9.37 -20.74
CA PHE A 47 -7.86 10.10 -21.13
C PHE A 47 -7.63 11.60 -20.97
N GLU A 48 -8.19 12.39 -21.89
CA GLU A 48 -8.15 13.87 -21.81
C GLU A 48 -9.12 14.38 -20.73
N GLU A 49 -10.38 13.90 -20.74
CA GLU A 49 -11.42 14.31 -19.78
C GLU A 49 -12.10 13.08 -19.13
N PRO A 50 -11.41 12.38 -18.20
CA PRO A 50 -11.97 11.18 -17.60
C PRO A 50 -13.02 11.47 -16.52
N ASP A 51 -14.17 10.78 -16.60
CA ASP A 51 -15.07 10.63 -15.45
C ASP A 51 -14.40 9.78 -14.35
N SER A 52 -14.11 10.43 -13.22
CA SER A 52 -13.46 9.79 -12.08
C SER A 52 -14.33 8.73 -11.38
N THR A 53 -15.65 8.76 -11.55
CA THR A 53 -16.58 7.76 -10.99
C THR A 53 -16.48 6.46 -11.78
N ILE A 54 -16.52 6.57 -13.11
CA ILE A 54 -16.38 5.44 -14.03
C ILE A 54 -14.99 4.80 -13.87
N LEU A 55 -13.93 5.61 -13.84
CA LEU A 55 -12.59 5.08 -13.63
C LEU A 55 -12.43 4.35 -12.30
N ARG A 56 -13.01 4.85 -11.20
CA ARG A 56 -12.97 4.14 -9.91
C ARG A 56 -13.70 2.80 -10.00
N LYS A 57 -14.81 2.72 -10.75
CA LYS A 57 -15.54 1.47 -11.00
C LYS A 57 -14.66 0.47 -11.75
N ILE A 58 -14.04 0.88 -12.86
CA ILE A 58 -13.10 0.04 -13.65
C ILE A 58 -11.92 -0.42 -12.79
N VAL A 59 -11.30 0.49 -12.03
CA VAL A 59 -10.16 0.16 -11.15
C VAL A 59 -10.57 -0.89 -10.11
N HIS A 60 -11.75 -0.78 -9.52
CA HIS A 60 -12.18 -1.68 -8.45
C HIS A 60 -12.70 -3.04 -8.96
N GLN A 61 -13.57 -3.04 -9.97
CA GLN A 61 -14.24 -4.25 -10.48
C GLN A 61 -13.37 -5.06 -11.43
N TYR A 62 -12.53 -4.38 -12.21
CA TYR A 62 -11.69 -5.02 -13.21
C TYR A 62 -10.22 -5.07 -12.76
N CYS A 63 -9.53 -3.93 -12.72
CA CYS A 63 -8.07 -3.89 -12.61
C CYS A 63 -7.55 -4.50 -11.30
N TYR A 64 -8.14 -4.09 -10.18
CA TYR A 64 -7.73 -4.59 -8.86
C TYR A 64 -7.98 -6.09 -8.75
N GLN A 65 -9.14 -6.59 -9.21
CA GLN A 65 -9.43 -8.03 -9.19
C GLN A 65 -8.46 -8.81 -10.09
N HIS A 66 -8.16 -8.28 -11.28
CA HIS A 66 -7.24 -8.91 -12.23
C HIS A 66 -5.82 -9.05 -11.65
N ILE A 67 -5.30 -7.98 -11.05
CA ILE A 67 -3.95 -7.96 -10.45
C ILE A 67 -3.88 -8.83 -9.19
N CYS A 68 -4.94 -8.83 -8.38
CA CYS A 68 -4.97 -9.51 -7.10
C CYS A 68 -5.42 -10.97 -7.18
N GLY A 69 -5.77 -11.48 -8.37
CA GLY A 69 -6.23 -12.86 -8.55
C GLY A 69 -7.66 -13.12 -8.06
N GLY A 70 -8.51 -12.08 -8.09
CA GLY A 70 -9.96 -12.21 -7.89
C GLY A 70 -10.69 -12.52 -9.20
N SER A 71 -11.96 -12.11 -9.28
CA SER A 71 -12.79 -12.26 -10.49
C SER A 71 -12.92 -10.92 -11.21
N PRO A 72 -12.11 -10.64 -12.25
CA PRO A 72 -12.18 -9.38 -12.98
C PRO A 72 -13.43 -9.30 -13.85
N GLU A 73 -14.25 -8.28 -13.61
CA GLU A 73 -15.46 -8.01 -14.38
C GLU A 73 -15.33 -6.63 -15.05
N TRP A 74 -15.47 -6.60 -16.37
CA TRP A 74 -15.49 -5.34 -17.11
C TRP A 74 -16.89 -4.72 -16.97
N PRO A 75 -17.03 -3.45 -16.53
CA PRO A 75 -18.33 -2.82 -16.37
C PRO A 75 -19.10 -2.73 -17.70
N GLU A 76 -20.36 -3.17 -17.74
CA GLU A 76 -21.19 -3.16 -18.96
C GLU A 76 -21.78 -1.76 -19.27
N ASP A 77 -22.15 -1.00 -18.25
CA ASP A 77 -22.77 0.33 -18.39
C ASP A 77 -21.74 1.47 -18.42
N ILE A 78 -20.76 1.42 -19.34
CA ILE A 78 -19.76 2.49 -19.49
C ILE A 78 -19.72 3.05 -20.92
N PRO A 79 -19.39 4.35 -21.10
CA PRO A 79 -19.21 4.94 -22.41
C PRO A 79 -18.15 4.22 -23.26
N GLU A 80 -18.37 4.18 -24.58
CA GLU A 80 -17.51 3.45 -25.53
C GLU A 80 -16.04 3.89 -25.49
N LEU A 81 -15.77 5.16 -25.17
CA LEU A 81 -14.42 5.70 -24.97
C LEU A 81 -13.57 4.84 -24.03
N TYR A 82 -14.17 4.25 -22.98
CA TYR A 82 -13.44 3.39 -22.05
C TYR A 82 -13.18 1.99 -22.62
N ASN A 83 -14.08 1.48 -23.47
CA ASN A 83 -13.91 0.20 -24.15
C ASN A 83 -12.75 0.26 -25.15
N GLU A 84 -12.63 1.35 -25.90
CA GLU A 84 -11.52 1.60 -26.84
C GLU A 84 -10.15 1.56 -26.15
N LYS A 85 -10.09 2.02 -24.89
CA LYS A 85 -8.87 2.07 -24.08
C LYS A 85 -8.63 0.82 -23.24
N LYS A 86 -9.48 -0.21 -23.36
CA LYS A 86 -9.37 -1.45 -22.57
C LYS A 86 -8.02 -2.13 -22.72
N GLN A 87 -7.49 -2.21 -23.95
CA GLN A 87 -6.18 -2.82 -24.19
C GLN A 87 -5.05 -2.08 -23.46
N GLU A 88 -5.05 -0.75 -23.48
CA GLU A 88 -4.05 0.04 -22.75
C GLU A 88 -4.18 -0.13 -21.22
N ILE A 89 -5.40 -0.32 -20.73
CA ILE A 89 -5.66 -0.62 -19.31
C ILE A 89 -5.17 -2.03 -18.95
N ASP A 90 -5.35 -3.01 -19.85
CA ASP A 90 -4.84 -4.37 -19.69
C ASP A 90 -3.32 -4.38 -19.59
N GLU A 91 -2.62 -3.61 -20.44
CA GLU A 91 -1.16 -3.46 -20.38
C GLU A 91 -0.68 -2.95 -19.01
N ILE A 92 -1.34 -1.92 -18.47
CA ILE A 92 -1.05 -1.41 -17.12
C ILE A 92 -1.23 -2.50 -16.07
N CYS A 93 -2.27 -3.32 -16.18
CA CYS A 93 -2.50 -4.42 -15.25
C CYS A 93 -1.42 -5.51 -15.39
N GLN A 94 -1.04 -5.86 -16.61
CA GLN A 94 -0.02 -6.89 -16.88
C GLN A 94 1.34 -6.50 -16.29
N GLU A 95 1.74 -5.23 -16.37
CA GLU A 95 2.96 -4.74 -15.72
C GLU A 95 3.00 -5.04 -14.22
N LEU A 96 1.84 -5.00 -13.55
CA LEU A 96 1.73 -5.27 -12.12
C LEU A 96 1.55 -6.76 -11.81
N ILE A 97 0.97 -7.54 -12.73
CA ILE A 97 0.83 -8.99 -12.59
C ILE A 97 2.19 -9.69 -12.57
N ILE A 98 3.16 -9.18 -13.35
CA ILE A 98 4.53 -9.73 -13.41
C ILE A 98 5.23 -9.67 -12.04
N ILE A 99 4.82 -8.74 -11.16
CA ILE A 99 5.41 -8.63 -9.82
C ILE A 99 5.00 -9.86 -9.00
N ASP A 100 6.00 -10.55 -8.47
CA ASP A 100 5.81 -11.74 -7.66
C ASP A 100 5.23 -11.37 -6.29
N ILE A 101 3.95 -11.67 -6.11
CA ILE A 101 3.22 -11.54 -4.86
C ILE A 101 2.28 -12.75 -4.66
N PRO A 102 1.96 -13.13 -3.42
CA PRO A 102 0.99 -14.19 -3.17
C PRO A 102 -0.40 -13.77 -3.65
N ARG A 103 -1.01 -14.61 -4.49
CA ARG A 103 -2.38 -14.45 -5.01
C ARG A 103 -3.21 -15.70 -4.65
N PRO A 104 -4.52 -15.58 -4.38
CA PRO A 104 -5.30 -14.34 -4.37
C PRO A 104 -4.93 -13.42 -3.20
N VAL A 105 -5.00 -12.10 -3.42
CA VAL A 105 -4.79 -11.12 -2.35
C VAL A 105 -6.07 -10.99 -1.54
N THR A 106 -6.02 -11.46 -0.30
CA THR A 106 -7.11 -11.35 0.66
C THR A 106 -6.59 -10.71 1.94
N LEU A 107 -7.49 -10.23 2.79
CA LEU A 107 -7.10 -9.74 4.11
C LEU A 107 -6.30 -10.81 4.90
N GLN A 108 -6.69 -12.08 4.75
CA GLN A 108 -6.02 -13.20 5.40
C GLN A 108 -4.61 -13.44 4.86
N SER A 109 -4.42 -13.42 3.54
CA SER A 109 -3.09 -13.61 2.94
C SER A 109 -2.16 -12.42 3.22
N LEU A 110 -2.70 -11.19 3.18
CA LEU A 110 -1.98 -9.96 3.55
C LEU A 110 -1.51 -10.01 5.00
N ALA A 111 -2.39 -10.40 5.93
CA ALA A 111 -2.06 -10.46 7.35
C ALA A 111 -1.12 -11.62 7.71
N ALA A 112 -1.18 -12.73 6.97
CA ALA A 112 -0.32 -13.90 7.18
C ALA A 112 1.13 -13.65 6.75
N SER A 113 1.33 -12.92 5.65
CA SER A 113 2.66 -12.66 5.09
C SER A 113 2.77 -11.25 4.52
N PRO A 114 2.71 -10.19 5.35
CA PRO A 114 2.73 -8.80 4.88
C PRO A 114 4.03 -8.46 4.12
N GLY A 115 5.15 -9.06 4.52
CA GLY A 115 6.45 -8.88 3.87
C GLY A 115 6.46 -9.28 2.39
N SER A 116 5.66 -10.28 2.01
CA SER A 116 5.56 -10.77 0.63
C SER A 116 4.90 -9.77 -0.32
N TYR A 117 4.25 -8.72 0.21
CA TYR A 117 3.61 -7.66 -0.57
C TYR A 117 4.45 -6.37 -0.66
N ILE A 118 5.57 -6.31 0.07
CA ILE A 118 6.51 -5.18 0.01
C ILE A 118 7.07 -4.97 -1.40
N PRO A 119 7.45 -6.00 -2.19
CA PRO A 119 7.97 -5.80 -3.54
C PRO A 119 7.00 -5.00 -4.42
N MET A 120 5.71 -5.34 -4.40
CA MET A 120 4.66 -4.59 -5.09
C MET A 120 4.65 -3.12 -4.65
N LEU A 121 4.51 -2.86 -3.34
CA LEU A 121 4.46 -1.49 -2.81
C LEU A 121 5.71 -0.68 -3.14
N ALA A 122 6.88 -1.31 -3.10
CA ALA A 122 8.16 -0.67 -3.44
C ALA A 122 8.22 -0.31 -4.93
N THR A 123 7.80 -1.21 -5.83
CA THR A 123 7.73 -0.92 -7.27
C THR A 123 6.76 0.21 -7.58
N LEU A 124 5.58 0.22 -6.95
CA LEU A 124 4.61 1.31 -7.11
C LEU A 124 5.20 2.66 -6.68
N LEU A 125 5.86 2.69 -5.51
CA LEU A 125 6.49 3.89 -4.98
C LEU A 125 7.61 4.38 -5.91
N GLN A 126 8.51 3.48 -6.34
CA GLN A 126 9.61 3.81 -7.24
C GLN A 126 9.12 4.43 -8.56
N LYS A 127 8.09 3.84 -9.18
CA LYS A 127 7.49 4.38 -10.41
C LYS A 127 6.86 5.76 -10.17
N ASN A 128 6.17 5.96 -9.05
CA ASN A 128 5.61 7.27 -8.70
C ASN A 128 6.69 8.32 -8.43
N GLU A 129 7.81 7.95 -7.80
CA GLU A 129 8.95 8.86 -7.55
C GLU A 129 9.60 9.29 -8.87
N GLN A 130 9.85 8.34 -9.78
CA GLN A 130 10.37 8.64 -11.11
C GLN A 130 9.46 9.60 -11.88
N GLU A 131 8.15 9.40 -11.79
CA GLU A 131 7.17 10.27 -12.43
C GLU A 131 7.12 11.66 -11.81
N ASN A 132 7.20 11.77 -10.48
CA ASN A 132 7.34 13.04 -9.77
C ASN A 132 8.59 13.81 -10.24
N ILE A 133 9.73 13.11 -10.33
CA ILE A 133 10.98 13.69 -10.81
C ILE A 133 10.82 14.17 -12.26
N ARG A 134 10.23 13.35 -13.14
CA ARG A 134 9.96 13.70 -14.55
C ARG A 134 9.14 15.00 -14.66
N ILE A 135 8.04 15.10 -13.92
CA ILE A 135 7.16 16.27 -13.91
C ILE A 135 7.91 17.51 -13.42
N ALA A 136 8.66 17.39 -12.31
CA ALA A 136 9.42 18.49 -11.73
C ALA A 136 10.56 18.98 -12.64
N THR A 137 11.34 18.05 -13.22
CA THR A 137 12.46 18.37 -14.11
C THR A 137 11.99 19.04 -15.39
N ASN A 138 10.90 18.54 -15.99
CA ASN A 138 10.37 19.07 -17.25
C ASN A 138 9.38 20.23 -17.06
N ARG A 139 9.06 20.61 -15.82
CA ARG A 139 8.07 21.66 -15.48
C ARG A 139 6.73 21.46 -16.18
N LEU A 140 6.26 20.22 -16.21
CA LEU A 140 4.98 19.87 -16.82
C LEU A 140 3.83 20.40 -15.95
N ASP A 141 2.77 20.90 -16.59
CA ASP A 141 1.52 21.26 -15.93
C ASP A 141 0.65 20.00 -15.71
N GLU A 142 1.24 18.99 -15.07
CA GLU A 142 0.60 17.73 -14.72
C GLU A 142 0.50 17.60 -13.20
N THR A 143 -0.60 17.04 -12.70
CA THR A 143 -0.69 16.72 -11.26
C THR A 143 0.22 15.53 -10.95
N PRO A 144 1.19 15.67 -10.02
CA PRO A 144 2.08 14.57 -9.69
C PRO A 144 1.37 13.43 -8.94
N PRO A 145 1.83 12.17 -9.10
CA PRO A 145 1.26 11.06 -8.36
C PRO A 145 1.59 11.17 -6.87
N ARG A 146 0.66 10.73 -6.02
CA ARG A 146 0.84 10.77 -4.57
C ARG A 146 1.86 9.72 -4.11
N LEU A 147 2.91 10.18 -3.43
CA LEU A 147 3.88 9.31 -2.76
C LEU A 147 3.31 8.80 -1.43
N PHE A 148 3.82 7.64 -0.99
CA PHE A 148 3.43 7.02 0.27
C PHE A 148 4.63 6.35 0.94
N PRO A 149 4.67 6.27 2.28
CA PRO A 149 5.76 5.63 2.99
C PRO A 149 5.58 4.10 3.01
N LEU A 150 6.65 3.34 2.78
CA LEU A 150 6.63 1.87 2.91
C LEU A 150 6.52 1.43 4.37
N SER A 151 7.21 2.13 5.27
CA SER A 151 7.11 1.94 6.71
C SER A 151 6.05 2.87 7.31
N PRO A 152 5.46 2.49 8.46
CA PRO A 152 4.68 3.45 9.25
C PRO A 152 5.56 4.67 9.54
N ILE A 153 5.02 5.87 9.30
CA ILE A 153 5.71 7.12 9.64
C ILE A 153 5.91 7.10 11.16
N PRO A 154 7.15 7.14 11.66
CA PRO A 154 7.38 7.31 13.08
C PRO A 154 6.76 8.66 13.48
N SER A 155 5.63 8.60 14.16
CA SER A 155 5.07 9.79 14.78
C SER A 155 5.97 10.15 15.96
N THR A 156 6.35 11.42 16.07
CA THR A 156 6.97 11.97 17.28
C THR A 156 6.00 12.02 18.46
N LYS A 157 4.73 11.67 18.26
CA LYS A 157 3.82 11.37 19.37
C LYS A 157 4.27 10.05 19.97
N TRP A 158 4.81 10.13 21.18
CA TRP A 158 5.02 8.98 22.06
C TRP A 158 3.73 8.16 22.06
N ARG A 159 3.70 7.06 21.30
CA ARG A 159 2.64 6.07 21.47
C ARG A 159 2.91 5.50 22.85
N PHE A 160 1.98 5.76 23.78
CA PHE A 160 2.07 5.27 25.14
C PHE A 160 2.51 3.81 25.08
N ILE A 161 3.65 3.50 25.70
CA ILE A 161 3.96 2.12 26.02
C ILE A 161 2.82 1.71 26.92
N ASP A 162 2.07 0.65 26.60
CA ASP A 162 1.09 0.11 27.53
C ASP A 162 1.84 -0.32 28.80
N VAL A 163 1.78 0.57 29.78
CA VAL A 163 2.40 0.39 31.08
C VAL A 163 1.51 -0.57 31.86
N ASN A 164 1.64 -1.86 31.59
CA ASN A 164 0.99 -2.88 32.40
C ASN A 164 1.78 -3.10 33.71
N ALA A 165 1.12 -3.66 34.73
CA ALA A 165 1.73 -3.86 36.04
C ALA A 165 3.06 -4.66 35.97
N ASN A 166 3.19 -5.58 35.01
CA ASN A 166 4.41 -6.35 34.79
C ASN A 166 5.56 -5.49 34.23
N ALA A 167 5.26 -4.53 33.36
CA ALA A 167 6.25 -3.58 32.83
C ALA A 167 6.71 -2.58 33.91
N LEU A 168 5.84 -2.21 34.85
CA LEU A 168 6.18 -1.34 35.99
C LEU A 168 6.94 -2.07 37.09
N ALA A 169 6.67 -3.35 37.30
CA ALA A 169 7.34 -4.15 38.32
C ALA A 169 8.88 -4.16 38.14
N ALA A 170 9.35 -3.96 36.91
CA ALA A 170 10.76 -3.79 36.56
C ALA A 170 11.44 -2.58 37.23
N PHE A 171 10.66 -1.54 37.56
CA PHE A 171 11.13 -0.25 38.07
C PHE A 171 10.79 -0.02 39.54
N SER A 172 9.90 -0.82 40.12
CA SER A 172 9.62 -0.83 41.55
C SER A 172 10.58 -1.80 42.27
N ARG A 173 11.78 -1.31 42.59
CA ARG A 173 12.61 -1.85 43.66
C ARG A 173 12.77 -0.81 44.75
#